data_AF-A0A023G6K3-F1
#
_entry.id   AF-A0A023G6K3-F1
#
_cell.length_a   1.000
_cell.length_b   1.000
_cell.length_c   1.000
_cell.angle_alpha   90.00
_cell.angle_beta   90.00
_cell.angle_gamma   90.00
#
_symmetry.space_group_name_H-M   'P 1'
#
loop_
_entity.id
_entity.type
_entity.pdbx_description
1 polymer ?
#
loop_
_entity_poly.entity_id
_entity_poly.type
_entity_poly.pdbx_seq_one_letter_code
_entity_poly.pdbx_strand_id
1 'polypeptide(L)'
;MRFCTIAAIIATYLASVAFSSENKPMNVVFENGYCKFASTRIKDKVASYQQDPCAMYECRANTSQLLITGCPPPQDIPRLPGSKYWPACCPTTK
;
A
#
# COMPACT_ATOMS: atom_id res chain seq x y z
N MET A 1 20.00 31.39 -53.07
CA MET A 1 20.61 31.14 -51.75
C MET A 1 19.64 30.25 -50.98
N ARG A 2 20.00 28.98 -50.73
CA ARG A 2 19.13 28.01 -50.05
C ARG A 2 19.62 27.87 -48.61
N PHE A 3 18.80 28.30 -47.65
CA PHE A 3 19.05 28.14 -46.23
C PHE A 3 18.61 26.73 -45.83
N CYS A 4 19.56 25.83 -45.58
CA CYS A 4 19.29 24.52 -44.99
C CYS A 4 19.25 24.66 -43.47
N THR A 5 18.05 24.85 -42.91
CA THR A 5 17.80 24.77 -41.47
C THR A 5 17.92 23.31 -41.02
N ILE A 6 19.00 22.98 -40.31
CA ILE A 6 19.18 21.68 -39.67
C ILE A 6 18.38 21.69 -38.36
N ALA A 7 17.27 20.97 -38.31
CA ALA A 7 16.49 20.78 -37.09
C ALA A 7 17.20 19.78 -36.17
N ALA A 8 17.70 20.24 -35.03
CA ALA A 8 18.26 19.39 -33.98
C ALA A 8 17.13 18.70 -33.20
N ILE A 9 17.02 17.38 -33.35
CA ILE A 9 16.05 16.56 -32.60
C ILE A 9 16.68 16.26 -31.24
N ILE A 10 16.20 16.93 -30.18
CA ILE A 10 16.59 16.65 -28.80
C ILE A 10 15.73 15.48 -28.32
N ALA A 11 16.30 14.28 -28.29
CA ALA A 11 15.64 13.12 -27.69
C ALA A 11 15.69 13.23 -26.17
N THR A 12 14.59 13.64 -25.54
CA THR A 12 14.43 13.61 -24.09
C THR A 12 14.16 12.16 -23.64
N TYR A 13 15.14 11.55 -22.97
CA TYR A 13 14.95 10.25 -22.32
C TYR A 13 14.08 10.43 -21.07
N LEU A 14 12.79 10.20 -21.20
CA LEU A 14 11.89 10.01 -20.05
C LEU A 14 12.14 8.62 -19.46
N ALA A 15 12.92 8.53 -18.39
CA ALA A 15 13.06 7.31 -17.62
C ALA A 15 11.82 7.13 -16.72
N SER A 16 10.83 6.37 -17.18
CA SER A 16 9.73 5.91 -16.33
C SER A 16 10.18 4.74 -15.46
N VAL A 17 10.26 4.95 -14.14
CA VAL A 17 10.43 3.85 -13.18
C VAL A 17 9.09 3.14 -13.01
N ALA A 18 9.02 1.88 -13.42
CA ALA A 18 7.88 1.01 -13.12
C ALA A 18 8.21 0.23 -11.83
N PHE A 19 7.45 0.47 -10.76
CA PHE A 19 7.51 -0.37 -9.57
C PHE A 19 6.84 -1.72 -9.91
N SER A 20 7.67 -2.73 -10.22
CA SER A 20 7.23 -4.12 -10.30
C SER A 20 7.04 -4.65 -8.87
N SER A 21 5.85 -4.47 -8.30
CA SER A 21 5.41 -5.30 -7.18
C SER A 21 5.13 -6.69 -7.74
N GLU A 22 5.76 -7.74 -7.22
CA GLU A 22 5.37 -9.11 -7.56
C GLU A 22 3.89 -9.28 -7.19
N ASN A 23 3.01 -9.26 -8.18
CA ASN A 23 1.57 -9.47 -8.01
C ASN A 23 1.29 -10.95 -7.71
N LYS A 24 1.73 -11.41 -6.54
CA LYS A 24 1.30 -12.71 -6.03
C LYS A 24 -0.17 -12.57 -5.62
N PRO A 25 -1.10 -13.34 -6.20
CA PRO A 25 -2.51 -13.26 -5.82
C PRO A 25 -2.64 -13.58 -4.33
N MET A 26 -3.07 -12.60 -3.54
CA MET A 26 -3.34 -12.78 -2.12
C MET A 26 -4.79 -13.19 -1.93
N ASN A 27 -5.00 -14.43 -1.52
CA ASN A 27 -6.32 -14.95 -1.19
C ASN A 27 -6.66 -14.61 0.27
N VAL A 28 -7.93 -14.28 0.51
CA VAL A 28 -8.48 -14.17 1.87
C VAL A 28 -9.30 -15.42 2.18
N VAL A 29 -9.11 -15.98 3.37
CA VAL A 29 -9.87 -17.13 3.87
C VAL A 29 -10.54 -16.76 5.18
N PHE A 30 -11.84 -17.01 5.27
CA PHE A 30 -12.66 -16.72 6.45
C PHE A 30 -13.05 -18.03 7.14
N GLU A 31 -12.53 -18.26 8.35
CA GLU A 31 -12.72 -19.51 9.09
C GLU A 31 -12.79 -19.26 10.60
N ASN A 32 -13.79 -19.83 11.28
CA ASN A 32 -13.89 -19.87 12.74
C ASN A 32 -13.74 -18.49 13.44
N GLY A 33 -14.26 -17.42 12.84
CA GLY A 33 -14.12 -16.06 13.37
C GLY A 33 -12.75 -15.43 13.13
N TYR A 34 -12.00 -15.90 12.13
CA TYR A 34 -10.72 -15.35 11.71
C TYR A 34 -10.69 -15.07 10.21
N CYS A 35 -9.87 -14.09 9.83
CA CYS A 35 -9.46 -13.82 8.46
C CYS A 35 -7.99 -14.20 8.32
N LYS A 36 -7.68 -15.09 7.38
CA LYS A 36 -6.30 -15.37 6.96
C LYS A 36 -6.07 -14.57 5.69
N PHE A 37 -5.11 -13.65 5.72
CA PHE A 37 -4.75 -12.82 4.58
C PHE A 37 -3.24 -12.59 4.58
N ALA A 38 -2.62 -12.78 3.41
CA ALA A 38 -1.17 -12.86 3.28
C ALA A 38 -0.60 -13.89 4.28
N SER A 39 0.33 -13.47 5.14
CA SER A 39 0.92 -14.29 6.21
C SER A 39 0.33 -14.01 7.59
N THR A 40 -0.81 -13.31 7.66
CA THR A 40 -1.41 -12.87 8.93
C THR A 40 -2.74 -13.57 9.19
N ARG A 41 -2.92 -14.01 10.44
CA ARG A 41 -4.20 -14.50 10.95
C ARG A 41 -4.80 -13.46 11.89
N ILE A 42 -5.94 -12.90 11.50
CA ILE A 42 -6.58 -11.76 12.18
C ILE A 42 -7.88 -12.24 12.79
N LYS A 43 -8.10 -11.95 14.07
CA LYS A 43 -9.35 -12.29 14.77
C LYS A 43 -10.45 -11.31 14.39
N ASP A 44 -11.71 -11.77 14.34
CA ASP A 44 -12.89 -10.92 14.11
C ASP A 44 -12.87 -9.67 15.02
N LYS A 45 -13.14 -8.51 14.43
CA LYS A 45 -13.17 -7.17 15.06
C LYS A 45 -11.84 -6.72 15.68
N VAL A 46 -10.73 -7.38 15.34
CA VAL A 46 -9.38 -6.98 15.78
C VAL A 46 -8.62 -6.37 14.60
N ALA A 47 -7.95 -5.25 14.86
CA ALA A 47 -7.04 -4.62 13.93
C ALA A 47 -5.62 -5.22 14.04
N SER A 48 -4.97 -5.42 12.90
CA SER A 48 -3.58 -5.84 12.79
C SER A 48 -2.79 -4.81 12.00
N TYR A 49 -1.77 -4.22 12.61
CA TYR A 49 -0.94 -3.18 12.02
C TYR A 49 0.27 -3.78 11.31
N GLN A 50 0.45 -3.45 10.04
CA GLN A 50 1.52 -3.99 9.19
C GLN A 50 2.57 -2.93 8.90
N GLN A 51 3.80 -3.41 8.70
CA GLN A 51 4.92 -2.59 8.27
C GLN A 51 5.05 -2.58 6.74
N ASP A 52 4.90 -3.73 6.09
CA ASP A 52 5.05 -3.88 4.64
C ASP A 52 4.00 -4.89 4.08
N PRO A 53 3.04 -4.45 3.25
CA PRO A 53 2.75 -3.05 2.94
C PRO A 53 2.30 -2.29 4.20
N CYS A 54 2.61 -0.99 4.29
CA CYS A 54 2.24 -0.15 5.43
C CYS A 54 0.72 0.08 5.46
N ALA A 55 0.01 -0.79 6.18
CA ALA A 55 -1.45 -0.79 6.25
C ALA A 55 -1.96 -1.36 7.58
N MET A 56 -3.23 -1.10 7.89
CA MET A 56 -3.98 -1.75 8.96
C MET A 56 -4.98 -2.72 8.34
N TYR A 57 -5.06 -3.94 8.88
CA TYR A 57 -6.04 -4.95 8.49
C TYR A 57 -7.07 -5.16 9.59
N GLU A 58 -8.36 -5.06 9.26
CA GLU A 58 -9.46 -5.36 10.18
C GLU A 58 -10.30 -6.51 9.62
N CYS A 59 -10.44 -7.58 10.41
CA CYS A 59 -11.25 -8.72 10.05
C CYS A 59 -12.71 -8.52 10.49
N ARG A 60 -13.64 -8.73 9.55
CA ARG A 60 -15.08 -8.84 9.80
C ARG A 60 -15.54 -10.21 9.31
N ALA A 61 -15.27 -11.23 10.12
CA ALA A 61 -15.52 -12.63 9.77
C ALA A 61 -17.02 -12.90 9.56
N ASN A 62 -17.90 -12.23 10.33
CA ASN A 62 -19.35 -12.41 10.22
C ASN A 62 -19.93 -11.95 8.88
N THR A 63 -19.27 -11.00 8.21
CA THR A 63 -19.68 -10.48 6.90
C THR A 63 -18.74 -10.91 5.79
N SER A 64 -17.80 -11.82 6.07
CA SER A 64 -16.75 -12.26 5.14
C SER A 64 -16.02 -11.09 4.50
N GLN A 65 -15.64 -10.11 5.31
CA GLN A 65 -14.96 -8.90 4.87
C GLN A 65 -13.61 -8.75 5.56
N LEU A 66 -12.61 -8.35 4.79
CA LEU A 66 -11.33 -7.87 5.29
C LEU A 66 -11.19 -6.42 4.84
N LEU A 67 -11.13 -5.50 5.80
CA LEU A 67 -10.89 -4.10 5.52
C LEU A 67 -9.39 -3.83 5.60
N ILE A 68 -8.84 -3.24 4.54
CA ILE A 68 -7.44 -2.84 4.47
C ILE A 68 -7.39 -1.31 4.40
N THR A 69 -6.78 -0.68 5.40
CA THR A 69 -6.59 0.76 5.45
C THR A 69 -5.12 1.08 5.21
N GLY A 70 -4.82 1.65 4.04
CA GLY A 70 -3.47 2.10 3.68
C GLY A 70 -3.12 3.48 4.22
N CYS A 71 -2.12 4.11 3.63
CA CYS A 71 -1.75 5.50 3.89
C CYS A 71 -2.48 6.47 2.92
N PRO A 72 -2.72 7.73 3.30
CA PRO A 72 -2.45 8.32 4.62
C PRO A 72 -3.44 7.83 5.69
N PRO A 73 -3.06 7.81 6.98
CA PRO A 73 -3.96 7.43 8.05
C PRO A 73 -5.05 8.51 8.26
N PRO A 74 -6.23 8.15 8.77
CA PRO A 74 -7.25 9.13 9.17
C PRO A 74 -6.70 10.15 10.18
N GLN A 75 -7.23 11.37 10.16
CA GLN A 75 -6.69 12.51 10.92
C GLN A 75 -6.62 12.28 12.43
N ASP A 76 -7.56 11.51 12.98
CA ASP A 76 -7.70 11.28 14.42
C ASP A 76 -6.83 10.13 14.96
N ILE A 77 -6.06 9.45 14.10
CA ILE A 77 -5.22 8.32 14.55
C ILE A 77 -3.86 8.83 15.04
N PRO A 78 -3.53 8.67 16.34
CA PRO A 78 -2.24 9.07 16.87
C PRO A 78 -1.12 8.28 16.20
N ARG A 79 -0.10 8.97 15.69
CA ARG A 79 1.13 8.33 15.23
C ARG A 79 2.03 8.13 16.44
N LEU A 80 2.21 6.87 16.85
CA LEU A 80 3.20 6.53 17.87
C LEU A 80 4.61 6.69 17.28
N PRO A 81 5.41 7.68 17.72
CA PRO A 81 6.76 7.88 17.19
C PRO A 81 7.63 6.66 17.52
N GLY A 82 8.46 6.24 16.56
CA GLY A 82 9.36 5.10 16.71
C GLY A 82 8.77 3.73 16.33
N SER A 83 7.45 3.62 16.09
CA SER A 83 6.87 2.41 15.52
C SER A 83 7.19 2.28 14.02
N LYS A 84 7.47 1.05 13.57
CA LYS A 84 7.64 0.71 12.15
C LYS A 84 6.34 0.24 11.50
N TYR A 85 5.24 0.18 12.24
CA TYR A 85 3.95 -0.32 11.77
C TYR A 85 3.00 0.84 11.48
N TRP A 86 1.94 0.58 10.70
CA TRP A 86 0.89 1.56 10.46
C TRP A 86 0.30 2.05 11.79
N PRO A 87 0.02 3.36 11.98
CA PRO A 87 0.14 4.44 11.00
C PRO A 87 1.52 5.10 10.93
N ALA A 88 2.47 4.69 11.78
CA ALA A 88 3.77 5.36 11.92
C ALA A 88 4.69 5.16 10.72
N CYS A 89 4.57 4.04 10.00
CA CYS A 89 5.29 3.83 8.73
C CYS A 89 4.75 4.66 7.56
N CYS A 90 3.61 5.36 7.72
CA CYS A 90 3.06 6.13 6.62
C CYS A 90 3.94 7.35 6.30
N PRO A 91 4.17 7.65 5.00
CA PRO A 91 4.83 8.88 4.61
C PRO A 91 4.11 10.09 5.22
N THR A 92 4.86 11.01 5.84
CA THR A 92 4.36 12.35 6.09
C THR A 92 4.21 13.02 4.72
N THR A 93 2.98 13.29 4.30
CA THR A 93 2.73 14.21 3.18
C THR A 93 3.46 15.51 3.50
N LYS A 94 4.46 15.84 2.67
CA LYS A 94 5.12 17.15 2.69
C LYS A 94 4.24 18.18 2.02
#